data_AF-A0A0G1Y7C6-F1
#
_entry.id   AF-A0A0G1Y7C6-F1
#
_cell.length_a   1.000
_cell.length_b   1.000
_cell.length_c   1.000
_cell.angle_alpha   90.00
_cell.angle_beta   90.00
_cell.angle_gamma   90.00
#
_symmetry.space_group_name_H-M   'P 1'
#
loop_
_entity.id
_entity.type
_entity.pdbx_description
1 polymer ?
#
loop_
_entity_poly.entity_id
_entity_poly.type
_entity_poly.pdbx_seq_one_letter_code
_entity_poly.pdbx_strand_id
1 'polypeptide(L)'
;KKLPVRAAERIARSIAQERVHKHHRKSPEMVKLEKSLTETLGTRVIIETNAEGGCLRIDFFSPDDLQQLVSVLAVEREAMVTAVHSPQIFPNTTQLISDPVPPAAPEEKEDDGLYSVSNFTV
;
A
#
# COMPACT_ATOMS: atom_id res chain seq x y z
N LYS A 1 0.50 53.64 20.73
CA LYS A 1 -0.82 52.94 20.76
C LYS A 1 -0.88 52.09 22.03
N LYS A 2 -1.86 52.30 22.92
CA LYS A 2 -2.07 51.50 24.14
C LYS A 2 -3.29 50.61 23.92
N LEU A 3 -3.12 49.30 23.99
CA LEU A 3 -4.21 48.33 23.85
C LEU A 3 -4.77 48.03 25.26
N PRO A 4 -6.10 48.06 25.49
CA PRO A 4 -6.65 47.75 26.80
C PRO A 4 -6.42 46.28 27.14
N VAL A 5 -6.14 46.00 28.42
CA VAL A 5 -5.80 44.65 28.94
C VAL A 5 -6.84 43.61 28.53
N ARG A 6 -8.13 43.95 28.59
CA ARG A 6 -9.23 43.06 28.17
C ARG A 6 -9.18 42.70 26.68
N ALA A 7 -8.79 43.64 25.81
CA ALA A 7 -8.63 43.33 24.39
C ALA A 7 -7.42 42.43 24.16
N ALA A 8 -6.32 42.66 24.89
CA ALA A 8 -5.13 41.81 24.81
C ALA A 8 -5.45 40.37 25.25
N GLU A 9 -6.17 40.21 26.37
CA GLU A 9 -6.57 38.91 26.89
C GLU A 9 -7.48 38.16 25.92
N ARG A 10 -8.48 38.84 25.32
CA ARG A 10 -9.36 38.23 24.33
C ARG A 10 -8.60 37.75 23.10
N ILE A 11 -7.68 38.57 22.59
CA ILE A 11 -6.84 38.21 21.44
C ILE A 11 -5.93 37.04 21.80
N ALA A 12 -5.27 37.08 22.95
CA ALA A 12 -4.40 36.01 23.42
C ALA A 12 -5.15 34.68 23.59
N ARG A 13 -6.35 34.72 24.17
CA ARG A 13 -7.21 33.53 24.32
C ARG A 13 -7.63 32.96 22.98
N SER A 14 -8.04 33.82 22.03
CA SER A 14 -8.39 33.40 20.68
C SER A 14 -7.23 32.73 19.97
N ILE A 15 -6.02 33.31 20.05
CA ILE A 15 -4.81 32.75 19.44
C ILE A 15 -4.46 31.41 20.10
N ALA A 16 -4.57 31.30 21.43
CA ALA A 16 -4.31 30.04 22.13
C ALA A 16 -5.28 28.93 21.68
N GLN A 17 -6.57 29.22 21.62
CA GLN A 17 -7.58 28.28 21.14
C GLN A 17 -7.34 27.87 19.69
N GLU A 18 -7.02 28.82 18.82
CA GLU A 18 -6.75 28.55 17.40
C GLU A 18 -5.50 27.69 17.20
N ARG A 19 -4.43 27.94 17.97
CA ARG A 19 -3.20 27.14 17.91
C ARG A 19 -3.43 25.68 18.30
N VAL A 20 -4.17 25.45 19.39
CA VAL A 20 -4.52 24.09 19.83
C VAL A 20 -5.35 23.37 18.77
N HIS A 21 -6.36 24.04 18.20
CA HIS A 21 -7.19 23.44 17.15
C HIS A 21 -6.40 23.13 15.86
N LYS A 22 -5.43 23.97 15.48
CA LYS A 22 -4.59 23.72 14.29
C LYS A 22 -3.67 22.53 14.46
N HIS A 23 -3.09 22.32 15.64
CA HIS A 23 -2.27 21.13 15.91
C HIS A 23 -3.07 19.82 15.91
N HIS A 24 -4.37 19.87 16.21
CA HIS A 24 -5.26 18.71 16.17
C HIS A 24 -6.03 18.52 14.87
N ARG A 25 -5.82 19.37 13.85
CA ARG A 25 -6.44 19.16 12.53
C ARG A 25 -5.75 18.02 11.79
N LYS A 26 -6.11 16.79 12.15
CA LYS A 26 -5.98 15.65 11.23
C LYS A 26 -6.77 15.98 9.96
N SER A 27 -6.27 15.56 8.78
CA SER A 27 -7.03 15.70 7.53
C SER A 27 -8.43 15.07 7.69
N PRO A 28 -9.50 15.69 7.15
CA PRO A 28 -10.87 15.17 7.29
C PRO A 28 -11.03 13.75 6.72
N GLU A 29 -10.20 13.35 5.77
CA GLU A 29 -10.16 11.99 5.23
C GLU A 29 -9.65 10.98 6.26
N MET A 30 -8.57 11.34 6.98
CA MET A 30 -7.98 10.51 8.02
C MET A 30 -8.96 10.28 9.18
N VAL A 31 -9.71 11.31 9.56
CA VAL A 31 -10.74 11.19 10.62
C VAL A 31 -11.86 10.24 10.21
N LYS A 32 -12.26 10.25 8.94
CA LYS A 32 -13.26 9.31 8.42
C LYS A 32 -12.74 7.87 8.46
N LEU A 33 -11.48 7.65 8.06
CA LEU A 33 -10.84 6.35 8.11
C LEU A 33 -10.66 5.84 9.55
N GLU A 34 -10.23 6.71 10.47
CA GLU A 34 -10.11 6.40 11.89
C GLU A 34 -11.46 5.97 12.48
N LYS A 35 -12.53 6.67 12.11
CA LYS A 35 -13.89 6.34 12.52
C LYS A 35 -14.36 5.01 11.93
N SER A 36 -14.16 4.76 10.64
CA SER A 36 -14.57 3.50 10.03
C SER A 36 -13.81 2.31 10.62
N LEU A 37 -12.51 2.46 10.88
CA LEU A 37 -11.71 1.40 11.52
C LEU A 37 -12.13 1.16 12.97
N THR A 38 -12.49 2.22 13.69
CA THR A 38 -13.03 2.09 15.06
C THR A 38 -14.38 1.37 15.06
N GLU A 39 -15.24 1.62 14.07
CA GLU A 39 -16.54 0.96 13.92
C GLU A 39 -16.40 -0.52 13.50
N THR A 40 -15.46 -0.86 12.61
CA THR A 40 -15.26 -2.24 12.16
C THR A 40 -14.54 -3.09 13.19
N LEU A 41 -13.50 -2.56 13.84
CA LEU A 41 -12.71 -3.29 14.82
C LEU A 41 -13.32 -3.25 16.22
N GLY A 42 -14.21 -2.29 16.51
CA GLY A 42 -14.78 -2.10 17.84
C GLY A 42 -13.78 -1.65 18.91
N THR A 43 -12.54 -1.32 18.50
CA THR A 43 -11.46 -0.87 19.37
C THR A 43 -11.01 0.54 19.01
N ARG A 44 -10.23 1.17 19.89
CA ARG A 44 -9.74 2.52 19.66
C ARG A 44 -8.61 2.50 18.64
N VAL A 45 -8.80 3.24 17.55
CA VAL A 45 -7.80 3.42 16.50
C VAL A 45 -7.36 4.88 16.48
N ILE A 46 -6.05 5.10 16.38
CA ILE A 46 -5.43 6.42 16.24
C ILE A 46 -4.52 6.40 15.04
N ILE A 47 -4.77 7.31 14.09
CA ILE A 47 -3.86 7.54 12.97
C ILE A 47 -2.98 8.76 13.25
N GLU A 48 -1.67 8.56 13.18
CA GLU A 48 -0.64 9.59 13.28
C GLU A 48 0.03 9.78 11.91
N THR A 49 -0.07 11.00 11.37
CA THR A 49 0.55 11.35 10.08
C THR A 49 1.91 11.98 10.33
N ASN A 50 2.99 11.32 9.90
CA ASN A 50 4.35 11.83 9.98
C ASN A 50 4.80 12.37 8.61
N ALA A 51 5.96 13.02 8.55
CA ALA A 51 6.49 13.55 7.29
C ALA A 51 6.87 12.44 6.29
N GLU A 52 7.28 11.28 6.80
CA GLU A 52 7.64 10.10 6.01
C GLU A 52 6.80 8.92 6.51
N GLY A 53 5.66 8.70 5.86
CA GLY A 53 4.70 7.67 6.25
C GLY A 53 3.77 8.05 7.41
N GLY A 54 3.16 7.04 8.02
CA GLY A 54 2.24 7.21 9.15
C GLY A 54 2.24 5.99 10.06
N CYS A 55 1.83 6.19 11.30
CA CYS A 55 1.68 5.14 12.29
C CYS A 55 0.20 4.93 12.59
N LEU A 56 -0.26 3.68 12.48
CA LEU A 56 -1.59 3.26 12.90
C LEU A 56 -1.47 2.60 14.27
N ARG A 57 -2.07 3.19 15.30
CA ARG A 57 -2.07 2.66 16.65
C ARG A 57 -3.45 2.12 16.99
N ILE A 58 -3.52 0.83 17.29
CA ILE A 58 -4.76 0.11 17.61
C ILE A 58 -4.64 -0.41 19.03
N ASP A 59 -5.58 -0.03 19.89
CA ASP A 59 -5.69 -0.60 21.23
C ASP A 59 -6.44 -1.94 21.14
N PHE A 60 -6.09 -2.91 21.99
CA PHE A 60 -6.77 -4.21 22.08
C PHE A 60 -7.11 -4.50 23.54
N PHE A 61 -8.19 -5.25 23.77
CA PHE A 61 -8.62 -5.62 25.13
C PHE A 61 -8.23 -7.04 25.47
N SER A 62 -8.18 -7.92 24.47
CA SER A 62 -7.92 -9.35 24.64
C SER A 62 -6.91 -9.87 23.60
N PRO A 63 -6.25 -11.01 23.87
CA PRO A 63 -5.39 -11.64 22.87
C PRO A 63 -6.17 -12.21 21.67
N ASP A 64 -7.48 -12.45 21.82
CA ASP A 64 -8.35 -12.89 20.72
C ASP A 64 -8.49 -11.80 19.66
N ASP A 65 -8.63 -10.53 20.09
CA ASP A 65 -8.74 -9.36 19.21
C ASP A 65 -7.52 -9.25 18.26
N LEU A 66 -6.33 -9.59 18.76
CA LEU A 66 -5.11 -9.59 17.95
C LEU A 66 -5.13 -10.69 16.88
N GLN A 67 -5.67 -11.87 17.19
CA GLN A 67 -5.80 -12.95 16.21
C GLN A 67 -6.81 -12.59 15.13
N GLN A 68 -7.93 -11.99 15.52
CA GLN A 68 -8.93 -11.46 14.59
C GLN A 68 -8.31 -10.40 13.67
N LEU A 69 -7.55 -9.44 14.21
CA LEU A 69 -6.86 -8.41 13.42
C LEU A 69 -5.92 -9.03 12.36
N VAL A 70 -5.12 -10.03 12.76
CA VAL A 70 -4.21 -10.71 11.83
C VAL A 70 -4.99 -11.43 10.73
N SER A 71 -6.10 -12.09 11.06
CA SER A 71 -6.92 -12.78 10.08
C SER A 71 -7.54 -11.83 9.05
N VAL A 72 -8.07 -10.69 9.49
CA VAL A 72 -8.69 -9.68 8.62
C VAL A 72 -7.66 -9.13 7.64
N LEU A 73 -6.47 -8.78 8.13
CA LEU A 73 -5.39 -8.25 7.29
C LEU A 73 -4.82 -9.28 6.32
N ALA A 74 -4.83 -10.57 6.67
CA ALA A 74 -4.37 -11.65 5.79
C ALA A 74 -5.35 -11.90 4.65
N VAL A 75 -6.66 -11.94 4.94
CA VAL A 75 -7.72 -12.19 3.94
C VAL A 75 -7.75 -11.09 2.87
N GLU A 76 -7.61 -9.82 3.27
CA GLU A 76 -7.56 -8.72 2.29
C GLU A 76 -6.38 -8.85 1.32
N ARG A 77 -5.24 -9.37 1.78
CA ARG A 77 -4.07 -9.59 0.92
C ARG A 77 -4.33 -10.67 -0.12
N GLU A 78 -4.99 -11.77 0.26
CA GLU A 78 -5.32 -12.86 -0.67
C GLU A 78 -6.37 -12.42 -1.70
N ALA A 79 -7.36 -11.63 -1.29
CA ALA A 79 -8.37 -11.06 -2.18
C ALA A 79 -7.77 -10.08 -3.21
N MET A 80 -6.79 -9.26 -2.80
CA MET A 80 -6.06 -8.40 -3.74
C MET A 80 -5.24 -9.20 -4.76
N VAL A 81 -4.63 -10.32 -4.36
CA VAL A 81 -3.87 -11.17 -5.30
C VAL A 81 -4.79 -11.85 -6.32
N THR A 82 -6.02 -12.22 -5.93
CA THR A 82 -6.99 -12.82 -6.87
C THR A 82 -7.59 -11.79 -7.85
N ALA A 83 -7.78 -10.54 -7.44
CA ALA A 83 -8.29 -9.48 -8.32
C ALA A 83 -7.30 -9.06 -9.44
N VAL A 84 -6.00 -9.29 -9.26
CA VAL A 84 -4.99 -9.03 -10.31
C VAL A 84 -4.92 -10.18 -11.33
N HIS A 85 -5.57 -11.33 -11.06
CA HIS A 85 -5.62 -12.48 -11.96
C HIS A 85 -6.96 -12.65 -12.70
N SER A 86 -7.76 -11.59 -12.86
CA SER A 86 -8.75 -11.59 -13.93
C SER A 86 -8.02 -11.30 -15.25
N PRO A 87 -7.91 -12.25 -16.20
CA PRO A 87 -7.36 -11.93 -17.51
C PRO A 87 -8.23 -10.83 -18.12
N GLN A 88 -7.64 -9.65 -18.32
CA GLN A 88 -8.26 -8.56 -19.07
C GLN A 88 -8.38 -9.06 -20.52
N ILE A 89 -9.56 -9.60 -20.88
CA ILE A 89 -9.86 -10.03 -22.23
C ILE A 89 -10.11 -8.75 -23.05
N PHE A 90 -9.07 -8.24 -23.69
CA PHE A 90 -9.22 -7.19 -24.69
C PHE A 90 -9.84 -7.81 -25.96
N PRO A 91 -10.90 -7.22 -26.54
CA PRO A 91 -11.65 -7.83 -27.66
C PRO A 91 -10.83 -7.98 -28.96
N ASN A 92 -9.61 -7.41 -29.02
CA ASN A 92 -8.77 -7.39 -30.23
C ASN A 92 -7.41 -8.09 -30.08
N THR A 93 -7.20 -8.91 -29.04
CA THR A 93 -5.98 -9.74 -28.97
C THR A 93 -6.33 -11.17 -29.32
N THR A 94 -5.82 -11.66 -30.45
CA THR A 94 -5.79 -13.10 -30.76
C THR A 94 -4.98 -13.78 -29.67
N GLN A 95 -5.66 -14.49 -28.77
CA GLN A 95 -4.99 -15.40 -27.85
C GLN A 95 -4.52 -16.58 -28.69
N LEU A 96 -3.20 -16.67 -28.89
CA LEU A 96 -2.52 -17.88 -29.35
C LEU A 96 -2.72 -18.93 -28.27
N ILE A 97 -3.83 -19.65 -28.35
CA ILE A 97 -4.02 -20.92 -27.66
C ILE A 97 -2.93 -21.83 -28.22
N SER A 98 -2.08 -22.30 -27.31
CA SER A 98 -0.99 -23.23 -27.53
C SER A 98 -1.31 -24.27 -28.61
N ASP A 99 -0.66 -24.15 -29.75
CA ASP A 99 -0.63 -25.20 -30.76
C ASP A 99 -0.06 -26.49 -30.12
N PRO A 100 -0.61 -27.67 -30.43
CA PRO A 100 -0.05 -28.93 -29.94
C PRO A 100 1.34 -29.10 -30.55
N VAL A 101 2.36 -29.11 -29.68
CA VAL A 101 3.75 -29.37 -30.04
C VAL A 101 3.84 -30.70 -30.78
N PRO A 102 4.24 -30.75 -32.07
CA PRO A 102 4.51 -32.01 -32.74
C PRO A 102 5.70 -32.72 -32.09
N PRO A 103 5.73 -34.06 -32.04
CA PRO A 103 6.78 -34.81 -31.37
C PRO A 103 8.16 -34.47 -31.97
N ALA A 104 9.13 -34.26 -31.08
CA ALA A 104 10.47 -33.78 -31.35
C ALA A 104 11.15 -34.50 -32.54
N ALA A 105 11.65 -33.69 -33.49
CA ALA A 105 12.57 -34.13 -34.51
C ALA A 105 13.90 -34.60 -33.85
N PRO A 106 14.56 -35.64 -34.37
CA PRO A 106 15.76 -36.19 -33.76
C PRO A 106 16.90 -35.16 -33.71
N GLU A 107 17.57 -35.10 -32.56
CA GLU A 107 18.66 -34.18 -32.24
C GLU A 107 19.78 -34.21 -33.30
N GLU A 108 20.04 -33.07 -33.92
CA GLU A 108 21.23 -32.86 -34.76
C GLU A 108 22.44 -32.63 -33.86
N LYS A 109 23.55 -33.31 -34.18
CA LYS A 109 24.79 -33.29 -33.41
C LYS A 109 25.44 -31.91 -33.44
N GLU A 110 25.95 -31.49 -32.28
CA GLU A 110 26.75 -30.27 -32.11
C GLU A 110 28.04 -30.36 -32.96
N ASP A 111 28.07 -29.61 -34.08
CA ASP A 111 29.29 -29.42 -34.86
C ASP A 111 30.14 -28.33 -34.19
N ASP A 112 31.00 -28.74 -33.26
CA ASP A 112 31.98 -27.91 -32.52
C ASP A 112 33.10 -27.30 -33.41
N GLY A 113 32.93 -27.30 -34.73
CA GLY A 113 33.93 -26.83 -35.70
C GLY A 113 33.83 -25.35 -36.07
N LEU A 114 32.78 -24.63 -35.66
CA LEU A 114 32.46 -23.32 -36.23
C LEU A 114 33.34 -22.15 -35.72
N TYR A 115 34.10 -22.34 -34.64
CA TYR A 115 34.95 -21.30 -34.05
C TYR A 115 36.41 -21.69 -33.85
N SER A 116 36.94 -22.69 -34.59
CA SER A 116 38.36 -23.01 -34.53
C SER A 116 39.17 -22.12 -35.47
N VAL A 117 39.70 -21.00 -34.97
CA VAL A 117 40.65 -20.15 -35.69
C VAL A 117 42.06 -20.72 -35.53
N SER A 118 42.31 -21.85 -36.15
CA SER A 118 43.64 -22.46 -36.20
C SER A 118 44.23 -22.22 -37.59
N ASN A 119 44.84 -21.03 -37.79
CA ASN A 119 45.94 -20.73 -38.73
C ASN A 119 46.08 -19.21 -39.00
N PHE A 120 46.52 -18.44 -38.01
CA PHE A 120 47.09 -17.11 -38.26
C PHE A 120 48.59 -17.14 -37.93
N THR A 121 49.41 -17.14 -38.99
CA THR A 121 50.85 -16.82 -38.93
C THR A 121 51.05 -15.33 -39.22
N VAL A 122 51.99 -14.71 -38.50
CA VAL A 122 52.44 -13.30 -38.62
C VAL A 122 53.33 -13.11 -39.84
#